data_AF-A0A957QZP4-F1
#
_entry.id   AF-A0A957QZP4-F1
#
_cell.length_a   1.000
_cell.length_b   1.000
_cell.length_c   1.000
_cell.angle_alpha   90.00
_cell.angle_beta   90.00
_cell.angle_gamma   90.00
#
_symmetry.space_group_name_H-M   'P 1'
#
loop_
_entity.id
_entity.type
_entity.pdbx_description
1 polymer ?
#
loop_
_entity_poly.entity_id
_entity_poly.type
_entity_poly.pdbx_seq_one_letter_code
_entity_poly.pdbx_strand_id
1 'polypeptide(L)'
;LPGELTAEAALFAESLSRFVVEVSPAQEEAFKARLAAAGVPASRLGETRPASFQIDAGDQPIINLTISALEEAFRGHLPDREPLATPPQPAGPLSAPVPLLRQPRVLILHANGTNRDREAALACQMAGGAPEIVHVNQLLGGERRLRDYQMLLLPGGFSYGDDLGAGVLWSVDLG
;
A
#
# COMPACT_ATOMS: atom_id res chain seq x y z
N LEU A 1 -39.20 3.65 -28.63
CA LEU A 1 -39.08 2.50 -27.70
C LEU A 1 -37.59 2.33 -27.45
N PRO A 2 -37.04 2.68 -26.27
CA PRO A 2 -35.63 2.45 -26.02
C PRO A 2 -35.44 0.93 -25.88
N GLY A 3 -34.65 0.35 -26.80
CA GLY A 3 -34.44 -1.09 -26.91
C GLY A 3 -33.81 -1.66 -25.65
N GLU A 4 -34.27 -2.84 -25.25
CA GLU A 4 -33.67 -3.64 -24.18
C GLU A 4 -32.17 -3.77 -24.43
N LEU A 5 -31.34 -3.30 -23.47
CA LEU A 5 -29.94 -3.70 -23.45
C LEU A 5 -29.90 -5.21 -23.32
N THR A 6 -29.18 -5.88 -24.22
CA THR A 6 -28.89 -7.31 -24.04
C THR A 6 -28.01 -7.50 -22.81
N ALA A 7 -28.08 -8.67 -22.18
CA ALA A 7 -27.33 -8.92 -20.96
C ALA A 7 -25.80 -8.86 -21.18
N GLU A 8 -25.34 -9.25 -22.37
CA GLU A 8 -23.95 -9.10 -22.79
C GLU A 8 -23.54 -7.63 -22.90
N ALA A 9 -24.41 -6.78 -23.47
CA ALA A 9 -24.16 -5.35 -23.55
C ALA A 9 -24.08 -4.71 -22.15
N ALA A 10 -24.89 -5.17 -21.19
CA ALA A 10 -24.81 -4.71 -19.81
C ALA A 10 -23.52 -5.17 -19.11
N LEU A 11 -23.05 -6.38 -19.40
CA LEU A 11 -21.84 -6.98 -18.79
C LEU A 11 -20.54 -6.36 -19.28
N PHE A 12 -20.44 -6.07 -20.58
CA PHE A 12 -19.23 -5.56 -21.20
C PHE A 12 -19.27 -4.05 -21.49
N ALA A 13 -20.29 -3.34 -20.98
CA ALA A 13 -20.37 -1.89 -21.13
C ALA A 13 -19.28 -1.17 -20.31
N GLU A 14 -18.37 -0.49 -21.00
CA GLU A 14 -17.33 0.37 -20.41
C GLU A 14 -17.84 1.78 -20.04
N SER A 15 -19.06 1.85 -19.53
CA SER A 15 -19.62 3.14 -19.09
C SER A 15 -18.81 3.71 -17.92
N LEU A 16 -18.41 4.98 -18.02
CA LEU A 16 -17.65 5.67 -16.98
C LEU A 16 -18.44 5.74 -15.65
N SER A 17 -17.68 5.79 -14.54
CA SER A 17 -18.20 6.11 -13.20
C SER A 17 -19.14 5.07 -12.57
N ARG A 18 -18.90 3.77 -12.80
CA ARG A 18 -19.56 2.68 -12.07
C ARG A 18 -18.62 2.06 -11.04
N PHE A 19 -19.14 1.76 -9.87
CA PHE A 19 -18.42 1.09 -8.79
C PHE A 19 -19.20 -0.12 -8.31
N VAL A 20 -18.50 -1.21 -7.99
CA VAL A 20 -19.05 -2.35 -7.27
C VAL A 20 -18.56 -2.24 -5.83
N VAL A 21 -19.49 -2.35 -4.89
CA VAL A 21 -19.21 -2.25 -3.45
C VAL A 21 -19.78 -3.49 -2.76
N GLU A 22 -18.94 -4.17 -1.98
CA GLU A 22 -19.39 -5.23 -1.09
C GLU A 22 -19.81 -4.64 0.26
N VAL A 23 -20.98 -5.06 0.75
CA VAL A 23 -21.55 -4.57 2.01
C VAL A 23 -22.02 -5.77 2.81
N SER A 24 -21.77 -5.77 4.13
CA SER A 24 -22.30 -6.83 4.99
C SER A 24 -23.83 -6.82 4.97
N PRO A 25 -24.51 -7.98 5.01
CA PRO A 25 -25.98 -8.03 4.97
C PRO A 25 -26.66 -7.19 6.06
N ALA A 26 -26.03 -7.12 7.25
CA ALA A 26 -26.52 -6.33 8.37
C ALA A 26 -26.50 -4.80 8.12
N GLN A 27 -25.70 -4.32 7.16
CA GLN A 27 -25.54 -2.91 6.84
C GLN A 27 -26.20 -2.52 5.51
N GLU A 28 -26.76 -3.46 4.76
CA GLU A 28 -27.30 -3.24 3.42
C GLU A 28 -28.34 -2.11 3.39
N GLU A 29 -29.34 -2.16 4.28
CA GLU A 29 -30.41 -1.17 4.31
C GLU A 29 -29.92 0.23 4.72
N ALA A 30 -29.02 0.29 5.71
CA ALA A 30 -28.42 1.55 6.14
C ALA A 30 -27.55 2.17 5.04
N PHE A 31 -26.84 1.34 4.27
CA PHE A 31 -26.03 1.78 3.14
C PHE A 31 -26.88 2.30 1.98
N LYS A 32 -27.94 1.58 1.59
CA LYS A 32 -28.90 2.03 0.57
C LYS A 32 -29.55 3.36 0.94
N ALA A 33 -29.95 3.53 2.20
CA ALA A 33 -30.53 4.78 2.68
C ALA A 33 -29.58 5.97 2.50
N ARG A 34 -28.27 5.77 2.75
CA ARG A 34 -27.25 6.82 2.54
C ARG A 34 -27.06 7.16 1.07
N LEU A 35 -27.05 6.16 0.18
CA LEU A 35 -26.94 6.40 -1.26
C LEU A 35 -28.15 7.16 -1.79
N ALA A 36 -29.36 6.77 -1.37
CA ALA A 36 -30.60 7.46 -1.72
C ALA A 36 -30.59 8.92 -1.24
N ALA A 37 -30.16 9.17 0.01
CA ALA A 37 -30.04 10.52 0.54
C ALA A 37 -29.00 11.38 -0.21
N ALA A 38 -27.96 10.76 -0.76
CA ALA A 38 -26.95 11.42 -1.58
C ALA A 38 -27.32 11.52 -3.07
N GLY A 39 -28.50 11.02 -3.47
CA GLY A 39 -28.94 11.00 -4.87
C GLY A 39 -28.11 10.09 -5.77
N VAL A 40 -27.38 9.12 -5.19
CA VAL A 40 -26.55 8.17 -5.94
C VAL A 40 -27.40 6.95 -6.32
N PRO A 41 -27.64 6.68 -7.61
CA PRO A 41 -28.37 5.51 -8.04
C PRO A 41 -27.55 4.25 -7.75
N ALA A 42 -28.19 3.24 -7.18
CA ALA A 42 -27.56 1.95 -6.92
C ALA A 42 -28.56 0.80 -7.13
N SER A 43 -28.01 -0.37 -7.43
CA SER A 43 -28.78 -1.60 -7.61
C SER A 43 -28.02 -2.74 -6.97
N ARG A 44 -28.73 -3.65 -6.31
CA ARG A 44 -28.12 -4.87 -5.78
C ARG A 44 -27.82 -5.80 -6.95
N LEU A 45 -26.55 -6.17 -7.10
CA LEU A 45 -26.12 -7.10 -8.15
C LEU A 45 -26.20 -8.56 -7.69
N GLY A 46 -25.87 -8.85 -6.43
CA GLY A 46 -25.81 -10.23 -5.95
C GLY A 46 -25.18 -10.34 -4.57
N GLU A 47 -24.49 -11.45 -4.35
CA GLU A 47 -23.78 -11.76 -3.11
C GLU A 47 -22.45 -12.45 -3.41
N THR A 48 -21.51 -12.35 -2.48
CA THR A 48 -20.21 -13.01 -2.58
C THR A 48 -20.32 -14.42 -2.03
N ARG A 49 -19.92 -15.42 -2.84
CA ARG A 49 -19.79 -16.82 -2.43
C ARG A 49 -18.37 -17.31 -2.72
N PRO A 50 -17.87 -18.29 -1.96
CA PRO A 50 -16.59 -18.91 -2.28
C PRO A 50 -16.67 -19.75 -3.57
N ALA A 51 -15.54 -19.85 -4.27
CA ALA A 51 -15.23 -20.85 -5.31
C ALA A 51 -15.93 -20.75 -6.68
N SER A 52 -17.07 -20.07 -6.81
CA SER A 52 -17.76 -19.91 -8.10
C SER A 52 -18.03 -18.45 -8.46
N PHE A 53 -18.12 -18.20 -9.77
CA PHE A 53 -18.56 -16.95 -10.35
C PHE A 53 -19.74 -17.23 -11.29
N GLN A 54 -20.91 -16.73 -10.91
CA GLN A 54 -22.15 -16.94 -11.63
C GLN A 54 -22.80 -15.59 -11.94
N ILE A 55 -23.27 -15.44 -13.17
CA ILE A 55 -24.07 -14.31 -13.62
C ILE A 55 -25.30 -14.85 -14.35
N ASP A 56 -26.47 -14.42 -13.91
CA ASP A 56 -27.76 -14.77 -14.49
C ASP A 56 -28.46 -13.51 -15.01
N ALA A 57 -29.20 -13.62 -16.12
CA ALA A 57 -30.19 -12.63 -16.54
C ALA A 57 -31.59 -13.23 -16.38
N GLY A 58 -32.30 -12.80 -15.35
CA GLY A 58 -33.52 -13.48 -14.92
C GLY A 58 -33.21 -14.92 -14.50
N ASP A 59 -33.94 -15.88 -15.05
CA ASP A 59 -33.73 -17.31 -14.77
C ASP A 59 -32.70 -17.98 -15.70
N GLN A 60 -32.06 -17.22 -16.59
CA GLN A 60 -31.09 -17.76 -17.56
C GLN A 60 -29.64 -17.52 -17.11
N PRO A 61 -28.83 -18.58 -16.91
CA PRO A 61 -27.42 -18.42 -16.60
C PRO A 61 -26.64 -17.98 -17.85
N ILE A 62 -25.86 -16.90 -17.71
CA ILE A 62 -25.00 -16.34 -18.77
C ILE A 62 -23.55 -16.77 -18.56
N ILE A 63 -23.06 -16.69 -17.32
CA ILE A 63 -21.72 -17.13 -16.93
C ILE A 63 -21.86 -18.08 -15.75
N ASN A 64 -21.18 -19.22 -15.84
CA ASN A 64 -21.05 -20.17 -14.75
C ASN A 64 -19.65 -20.80 -14.81
N LEU A 65 -18.71 -20.21 -14.06
CA LEU A 65 -17.31 -20.60 -14.04
C LEU A 65 -16.81 -20.75 -12.61
N THR A 66 -15.69 -21.44 -12.45
CA THR A 66 -14.95 -21.45 -11.18
C THR A 66 -14.06 -20.21 -11.10
N ILE A 67 -13.77 -19.74 -9.89
CA ILE A 67 -12.80 -18.64 -9.68
C ILE A 67 -11.42 -19.04 -10.23
N SER A 68 -11.02 -20.30 -10.07
CA SER A 68 -9.77 -20.82 -10.61
C SER A 68 -9.67 -20.68 -12.13
N ALA A 69 -10.74 -21.00 -12.87
CA ALA A 69 -10.73 -20.89 -14.32
C ALA A 69 -10.63 -19.42 -14.79
N LEU A 70 -11.26 -18.50 -14.06
CA LEU A 70 -11.13 -17.05 -14.31
C LEU A 70 -9.71 -16.56 -14.03
N GLU A 71 -9.11 -16.97 -12.92
CA GLU A 71 -7.73 -16.61 -12.58
C GLU A 71 -6.73 -17.12 -13.61
N GLU A 72 -6.89 -18.36 -14.07
CA GLU A 72 -6.03 -18.95 -15.09
C GLU A 72 -6.12 -18.17 -16.42
N ALA A 73 -7.34 -17.87 -16.88
CA ALA A 73 -7.56 -17.08 -18.09
C ALA A 73 -6.98 -15.65 -18.00
N PHE A 74 -7.09 -15.00 -16.83
CA PHE A 74 -6.52 -13.69 -16.59
C PHE A 74 -4.99 -13.72 -16.55
N ARG A 75 -4.40 -14.70 -15.84
CA ARG A 75 -2.95 -14.83 -15.68
C ARG A 75 -2.24 -15.30 -16.93
N GLY A 76 -2.89 -16.05 -17.82
CA GLY A 76 -2.29 -16.54 -19.07
C GLY A 76 -1.72 -15.44 -19.98
N HIS A 77 -2.01 -14.17 -19.71
CA HIS A 77 -1.50 -13.01 -20.43
C HIS A 77 -0.41 -12.22 -19.67
N LEU A 78 -0.05 -12.61 -18.45
CA LEU A 78 0.99 -11.98 -17.64
C LEU A 78 2.25 -12.84 -17.66
N PRO A 79 3.45 -12.26 -17.82
CA PRO A 79 4.68 -13.02 -17.68
C PRO A 79 4.78 -13.62 -16.27
N ASP A 80 5.39 -14.79 -16.15
CA ASP A 80 5.71 -15.38 -14.86
C ASP A 80 6.46 -14.35 -14.01
N ARG A 81 5.88 -13.98 -12.87
CA ARG A 81 6.59 -13.14 -11.90
C ARG A 81 7.67 -14.01 -11.28
N GLU A 82 8.92 -13.58 -11.38
CA GLU A 82 9.95 -14.08 -10.47
C GLU A 82 9.39 -14.00 -9.04
N PRO A 83 9.42 -15.11 -8.28
CA PRO A 83 8.95 -15.07 -6.91
C PRO A 83 9.79 -14.04 -6.15
N LEU A 84 9.14 -12.97 -5.71
CA LEU A 84 9.75 -12.03 -4.77
C LEU A 84 10.21 -12.85 -3.58
N ALA A 85 11.49 -12.73 -3.21
CA ALA A 85 12.00 -13.34 -2.01
C ALA A 85 11.06 -12.98 -0.85
N THR A 86 10.48 -13.99 -0.21
CA THR A 86 9.59 -13.77 0.92
C THR A 86 10.41 -13.04 1.98
N PRO A 87 10.03 -11.82 2.39
CA PRO A 87 10.74 -11.15 3.46
C PRO A 87 10.72 -12.05 4.70
N PRO A 88 11.81 -12.13 5.47
CA PRO A 88 11.82 -12.91 6.69
C PRO A 88 10.67 -12.45 7.58
N GLN A 89 9.82 -13.39 8.01
CA GLN A 89 8.76 -13.05 8.95
C GLN A 89 9.40 -12.53 10.24
N PRO A 90 8.86 -11.44 10.83
CA PRO A 90 9.36 -10.96 12.11
C PRO A 90 9.27 -12.09 13.15
N ALA A 91 10.34 -12.25 13.93
CA ALA A 91 10.43 -13.26 14.97
C ALA A 91 9.45 -12.94 16.12
N GLY A 92 8.19 -13.33 15.96
CA GLY A 92 7.16 -13.21 16.99
C GLY A 92 6.65 -11.79 17.24
N PRO A 93 5.72 -11.63 18.20
CA PRO A 93 5.20 -10.32 18.58
C PRO A 93 6.32 -9.42 19.11
N LEU A 94 6.33 -8.17 18.66
CA LEU A 94 7.21 -7.15 19.22
C LEU A 94 6.85 -6.96 20.70
N SER A 95 7.79 -7.26 21.60
CA SER A 95 7.66 -6.90 23.02
C SER A 95 7.56 -5.38 23.17
N ALA A 96 6.81 -4.92 24.18
CA ALA A 96 6.74 -3.50 24.49
C ALA A 96 8.16 -2.93 24.71
N PRO A 97 8.44 -1.68 24.29
CA PRO A 97 9.75 -1.06 24.48
C PRO A 97 10.14 -1.08 25.95
N VAL A 98 11.38 -1.48 26.25
CA VAL A 98 11.94 -1.34 27.60
C VAL A 98 12.05 0.16 27.90
N PRO A 99 11.51 0.67 29.02
CA PRO A 99 11.63 2.08 29.38
C PRO A 99 13.11 2.48 29.45
N LEU A 100 13.53 3.38 28.57
CA LEU A 100 14.88 3.92 28.61
C LEU A 100 14.96 4.98 29.72
N LEU A 101 16.04 4.94 30.51
CA LEU A 101 16.33 5.94 31.55
C LEU A 101 16.50 7.36 30.99
N ARG A 102 16.83 7.48 29.70
CA ARG A 102 16.96 8.74 28.95
C ARG A 102 16.49 8.50 27.51
N GLN A 103 15.90 9.50 26.86
CA GLN A 103 15.55 9.44 25.44
C GLN A 103 16.80 9.77 24.59
N PRO A 104 17.44 8.80 23.90
CA PRO A 104 18.61 9.07 23.09
C PRO A 104 18.26 9.90 21.86
N ARG A 105 19.08 10.90 21.52
CA ARG A 105 18.95 11.65 20.27
C ARG A 105 19.46 10.80 19.11
N VAL A 106 18.62 10.66 18.08
CA VAL A 106 18.92 9.87 16.87
C VAL A 106 19.01 10.83 15.69
N LEU A 107 20.17 10.94 15.06
CA LEU A 107 20.30 11.66 13.79
C LEU A 107 19.85 10.76 12.67
N ILE A 108 18.86 11.19 11.92
CA ILE A 108 18.40 10.53 10.69
C ILE A 108 18.97 11.32 9.53
N LEU A 109 19.97 10.76 8.86
CA LEU A 109 20.68 11.47 7.79
C LEU A 109 19.83 11.46 6.52
N HIS A 110 19.45 12.64 6.05
CA HIS A 110 18.69 12.82 4.82
C HIS A 110 19.59 13.37 3.71
N ALA A 111 19.45 12.81 2.51
CA ALA A 111 20.05 13.34 1.30
C ALA A 111 19.00 13.39 0.18
N ASN A 112 19.29 14.13 -0.88
CA ASN A 112 18.42 14.15 -2.05
C ASN A 112 18.25 12.72 -2.61
N GLY A 113 17.00 12.27 -2.69
CA GLY A 113 16.63 10.93 -3.14
C GLY A 113 16.38 9.91 -2.00
N THR A 114 16.66 10.25 -0.76
CA THR A 114 16.20 9.46 0.39
C THR A 114 14.68 9.60 0.55
N ASN A 115 13.97 8.50 0.84
CA ASN A 115 12.49 8.50 0.89
C ASN A 115 11.87 7.77 2.09
N ARG A 116 12.67 7.21 3.01
CA ARG A 116 12.19 6.46 4.19
C ARG A 116 12.50 7.12 5.54
N ASP A 117 12.96 8.36 5.53
CA ASP A 117 13.41 9.10 6.71
C ASP A 117 12.27 9.35 7.71
N ARG A 118 11.03 9.54 7.22
CA ARG A 118 9.86 9.77 8.08
C ARG A 118 9.43 8.49 8.79
N GLU A 119 9.41 7.36 8.09
CA GLU A 119 9.12 6.05 8.69
C GLU A 119 10.19 5.65 9.70
N ALA A 120 11.46 5.92 9.39
CA ALA A 120 12.55 5.72 10.33
C ALA A 120 12.41 6.61 11.59
N ALA A 121 12.02 7.88 11.43
CA ALA A 121 11.75 8.77 12.56
C ALA A 121 10.62 8.22 13.44
N LEU A 122 9.51 7.79 12.83
CA LEU A 122 8.40 7.20 13.56
C LEU A 122 8.84 5.95 14.33
N ALA A 123 9.60 5.04 13.70
CA ALA A 123 10.10 3.84 14.34
C ALA A 123 11.02 4.16 15.54
N CYS A 124 11.93 5.12 15.40
CA CYS A 124 12.79 5.57 16.50
C CYS A 124 11.99 6.18 17.64
N GLN A 125 10.97 6.99 17.35
CA GLN A 125 10.10 7.58 18.36
C GLN A 125 9.31 6.50 19.12
N MET A 126 8.76 5.51 18.41
CA MET A 126 8.07 4.36 19.01
C MET A 126 8.99 3.51 19.89
N ALA A 127 10.29 3.44 19.57
CA ALA A 127 11.31 2.77 20.38
C ALA A 127 11.81 3.61 21.58
N GLY A 128 11.30 4.83 21.77
CA GLY A 128 11.67 5.71 22.89
C GLY A 128 12.85 6.66 22.62
N GLY A 129 13.29 6.78 21.36
CA GLY A 129 14.30 7.75 20.92
C GLY A 129 13.72 9.13 20.61
N ALA A 130 14.60 10.11 20.50
CA ALA A 130 14.33 11.48 20.05
C ALA A 130 14.96 11.69 18.65
N PRO A 131 14.28 11.28 17.56
CA PRO A 131 14.81 11.40 16.21
C PRO A 131 14.79 12.84 15.69
N GLU A 132 15.82 13.20 14.92
CA GLU A 132 15.93 14.45 14.18
C GLU A 132 16.39 14.14 12.75
N ILE A 133 15.59 14.52 11.76
CA ILE A 133 15.95 14.38 10.35
C ILE A 133 16.86 15.55 9.98
N VAL A 134 18.10 15.25 9.61
CA VAL A 134 19.13 16.23 9.32
C VAL A 134 19.62 16.03 7.90
N HIS A 135 19.48 17.05 7.05
CA HIS A 135 20.01 17.01 5.69
C HIS A 135 21.56 17.02 5.74
N VAL A 136 22.25 16.26 4.88
CA VAL A 136 23.72 16.17 4.84
C VAL A 136 24.42 17.53 4.82
N ASN A 137 23.91 18.48 4.01
CA ASN A 137 24.38 19.87 3.98
C ASN A 137 24.37 20.59 5.34
N GLN A 138 23.46 20.27 6.26
CA GLN A 138 23.44 20.85 7.61
C GLN A 138 24.58 20.34 8.49
N LEU A 139 25.08 19.12 8.21
CA LEU A 139 26.30 18.60 8.83
C LEU A 139 27.55 19.26 8.23
N LEU A 140 27.61 19.33 6.89
CA LEU A 140 28.73 19.96 6.17
C LEU A 140 28.85 21.46 6.49
N GLY A 141 27.72 22.15 6.64
CA GLY A 141 27.66 23.56 7.02
C GLY A 141 27.84 23.82 8.52
N GLY A 142 27.94 22.77 9.36
CA GLY A 142 28.15 22.88 10.81
C GLY A 142 26.92 23.31 11.61
N GLU A 143 25.73 23.41 11.01
CA GLU A 143 24.47 23.70 11.69
C GLU A 143 24.06 22.61 12.69
N ARG A 144 24.51 21.38 12.41
CA ARG A 144 24.41 20.21 13.29
C ARG A 144 25.75 19.50 13.35
N ARG A 145 26.06 18.88 14.48
CA ARG A 145 27.28 18.08 14.65
C ARG A 145 26.91 16.65 14.99
N LEU A 146 27.57 15.69 14.35
CA LEU A 146 27.38 14.26 14.63
C LEU A 146 27.56 13.92 16.12
N ARG A 147 28.45 14.64 16.81
CA ARG A 147 28.73 14.47 18.25
C ARG A 147 27.56 14.84 19.18
N ASP A 148 26.56 15.56 18.68
CA ASP A 148 25.39 15.96 19.47
C ASP A 148 24.33 14.85 19.59
N TYR A 149 24.55 13.69 18.92
CA TYR A 149 23.63 12.56 18.82
C TYR A 149 24.25 11.27 19.35
N GLN A 150 23.40 10.35 19.82
CA GLN A 150 23.82 9.07 20.39
C GLN A 150 23.65 7.91 19.38
N MET A 151 22.93 8.15 18.29
CA MET A 151 22.70 7.20 17.21
C MET A 151 22.63 7.93 15.88
N LEU A 152 23.13 7.27 14.84
CA LEU A 152 23.04 7.69 13.44
C LEU A 152 22.22 6.63 12.70
N LEU A 153 21.21 7.07 11.96
CA LEU A 153 20.35 6.22 11.14
C LEU A 153 20.37 6.71 9.71
N LEU A 154 20.58 5.76 8.79
CA LEU A 154 20.73 6.00 7.36
C LEU A 154 19.49 5.42 6.68
N PRO A 155 18.48 6.24 6.32
CA PRO A 155 17.26 5.74 5.75
C PRO A 155 17.52 5.20 4.34
N GLY A 156 16.75 4.17 3.97
CA GLY A 156 16.72 3.70 2.59
C GLY A 156 16.12 4.73 1.64
N GLY A 157 16.37 4.52 0.35
CA GLY A 157 15.87 5.35 -0.74
C GLY A 157 16.81 5.34 -1.93
N PHE A 158 16.45 6.08 -2.97
CA PHE A 158 17.22 6.24 -4.20
C PHE A 158 18.12 7.48 -4.09
N SER A 159 18.94 7.52 -3.05
CA SER A 159 19.86 8.66 -2.83
C SER A 159 20.76 8.80 -4.06
N TYR A 160 20.75 9.97 -4.71
CA TYR A 160 21.45 10.25 -5.98
C TYR A 160 21.10 9.34 -7.17
N GLY A 161 19.89 8.79 -7.22
CA GLY A 161 19.35 8.20 -8.47
C GLY A 161 20.05 6.93 -8.97
N ASP A 162 20.73 6.16 -8.10
CA ASP A 162 21.38 4.88 -8.44
C ASP A 162 22.43 4.91 -9.58
N ASP A 163 22.81 6.08 -10.10
CA ASP A 163 23.70 6.22 -11.27
C ASP A 163 25.13 5.67 -11.06
N LEU A 164 25.55 5.41 -9.81
CA LEU A 164 26.89 4.89 -9.51
C LEU A 164 26.88 3.70 -8.51
N GLY A 165 25.71 3.09 -8.28
CA GLY A 165 25.53 1.99 -7.34
C GLY A 165 25.04 2.44 -5.95
N ALA A 166 23.99 1.78 -5.46
CA ALA A 166 23.38 2.06 -4.17
C ALA A 166 24.43 2.09 -3.03
N GLY A 167 24.61 3.26 -2.42
CA GLY A 167 25.47 3.44 -1.24
C GLY A 167 26.95 3.71 -1.48
N VAL A 168 27.44 3.79 -2.72
CA VAL A 168 28.88 4.04 -2.99
C VAL A 168 29.30 5.46 -2.59
N LEU A 169 28.44 6.46 -2.80
CA LEU A 169 28.76 7.86 -2.50
C LEU A 169 28.93 8.13 -1.00
N TRP A 170 28.37 7.28 -0.13
CA TRP A 170 28.48 7.43 1.32
C TRP A 170 29.88 7.14 1.86
N SER A 171 30.68 6.37 1.11
CA SER A 171 32.06 6.04 1.49
C SER A 171 33.08 7.09 1.06
N VAL A 172 32.75 7.99 0.12
CA VAL A 172 33.73 8.89 -0.52
C VAL A 172 33.71 10.29 0.11
N ASP A 173 32.57 10.76 0.62
CA ASP A 173 32.45 12.09 1.24
C ASP A 173 32.83 12.14 2.75
N LEU A 174 33.18 11.00 3.36
CA LEU A 174 33.62 10.90 4.76
C LEU A 174 35.12 10.58 4.89
N GLY A 175 35.89 10.67 3.79
CA GLY A 175 37.35 10.54 3.77
C GLY A 175 38.09 11.84 4.02
#